data_AF-A0A316JC97-F1
#
_entry.id   AF-A0A316JC97-F1
#
_cell.length_a   1.000
_cell.length_b   1.000
_cell.length_c   1.000
_cell.angle_alpha   90.00
_cell.angle_beta   90.00
_cell.angle_gamma   90.00
#
_symmetry.space_group_name_H-M   'P 1'
#
loop_
_entity.id
_entity.type
_entity.pdbx_description
1 polymer ?
#
loop_
_entity_poly.entity_id
_entity_poly.type
_entity_poly.pdbx_seq_one_letter_code
_entity_poly.pdbx_strand_id
1 'polypeptide(L)' 'MSEANALPERESMEFDVVIVGAGPAGLAAAIRFKQIDPELSVVVLEKGGEV' A
#
# COMPACT_ATOMS: atom_id res chain seq x y z
N MET A 1 25.36 4.00 28.07
CA MET A 1 24.04 4.01 27.42
C MET A 1 24.15 3.10 26.22
N SER A 2 23.60 1.90 26.32
CA SER A 2 23.67 0.86 25.28
C SER A 2 22.83 1.27 24.08
N GLU A 3 23.40 1.18 22.88
CA GLU A 3 22.80 1.42 21.56
C GLU A 3 21.72 0.37 21.17
N ALA A 4 20.95 -0.11 22.14
CA ALA A 4 20.08 -1.28 21.98
C ALA A 4 18.64 -0.93 21.57
N ASN A 5 18.43 0.05 20.68
CA ASN A 5 17.07 0.35 20.19
C ASN A 5 16.98 1.02 18.80
N ALA A 6 17.99 0.87 17.94
CA ALA A 6 17.84 1.26 16.55
C ALA A 6 16.98 0.19 15.84
N LEU A 7 15.74 0.52 15.51
CA LEU A 7 14.93 -0.33 14.64
C LEU A 7 15.61 -0.43 13.26
N PRO A 8 15.52 -1.58 12.58
CA PRO A 8 16.03 -1.70 11.23
C PRO A 8 15.33 -0.68 10.31
N GLU A 9 16.03 -0.23 9.28
CA GLU A 9 15.43 0.62 8.25
C GLU A 9 14.23 -0.10 7.63
N ARG A 10 13.10 0.62 7.52
CA ARG A 10 11.91 0.06 6.89
C ARG A 10 12.09 0.10 5.38
N GLU A 11 11.79 -1.01 4.72
CA GLU A 11 11.71 -1.03 3.26
C GLU A 11 10.59 -0.09 2.80
N SER A 12 10.89 0.74 1.80
CA SER A 12 9.95 1.68 1.19
C SER A 12 9.83 1.38 -0.30
N MET A 13 8.61 1.51 -0.81
CA MET A 13 8.30 1.37 -2.23
C MET A 13 7.53 2.61 -2.68
N GLU A 14 7.78 3.07 -3.91
CA GLU A 14 7.08 4.22 -4.51
C GLU A 14 5.88 3.75 -5.33
N PHE A 15 4.75 4.44 -5.17
CA PHE A 15 3.53 4.25 -5.95
C PHE A 15 2.87 5.61 -6.17
N ASP A 16 2.18 5.78 -7.28
CA ASP A 16 1.40 7.00 -7.57
C ASP A 16 0.19 7.09 -6.66
N VAL A 17 -0.44 5.94 -6.36
CA VAL A 17 -1.62 5.85 -5.49
C VAL A 17 -1.49 4.67 -4.53
N VAL A 18 -1.68 4.96 -3.24
CA VAL A 18 -1.78 3.96 -2.17
C VAL A 18 -3.22 3.95 -1.64
N ILE A 19 -3.88 2.79 -1.71
CA ILE A 19 -5.23 2.57 -1.19
C ILE A 19 -5.13 1.67 0.04
N VAL A 20 -5.75 2.08 1.15
CA VAL A 20 -5.83 1.25 2.37
C VAL A 20 -7.26 0.74 2.54
N GLY A 21 -7.41 -0.58 2.49
CA GLY A 21 -8.67 -1.31 2.49
C GLY A 21 -8.96 -1.95 1.13
N ALA A 22 -8.96 -3.28 1.06
CA ALA A 22 -9.35 -4.08 -0.12
C ALA A 22 -10.84 -4.47 -0.12
N GLY A 23 -11.68 -3.67 0.56
CA GLY A 23 -13.13 -3.79 0.46
C GLY A 23 -13.68 -3.30 -0.90
N PRO A 24 -15.00 -3.36 -1.11
CA PRO A 24 -15.62 -2.97 -2.38
C PRO A 24 -15.26 -1.56 -2.85
N ALA A 25 -15.17 -0.61 -1.92
CA ALA A 25 -14.80 0.77 -2.24
C ALA A 25 -13.35 0.90 -2.72
N GLY A 26 -12.39 0.27 -2.03
CA GLY A 26 -10.98 0.34 -2.39
C GLY A 26 -10.67 -0.36 -3.71
N LEU A 27 -11.28 -1.52 -3.94
CA LEU A 27 -11.14 -2.25 -5.21
C LEU A 27 -11.81 -1.50 -6.37
N ALA A 28 -13.01 -0.94 -6.16
CA ALA A 28 -13.66 -0.13 -7.20
C ALA A 28 -12.82 1.11 -7.57
N ALA A 29 -12.20 1.77 -6.59
CA ALA A 29 -11.29 2.88 -6.84
C ALA A 29 -10.05 2.43 -7.62
N ALA A 30 -9.38 1.34 -7.20
CA ALA A 30 -8.21 0.80 -7.88
C ALA A 30 -8.49 0.44 -9.35
N ILE A 31 -9.60 -0.26 -9.60
CA ILE A 31 -10.06 -0.61 -10.95
C ILE A 31 -10.31 0.66 -11.76
N ARG A 32 -11.01 1.65 -11.18
CA ARG A 32 -11.33 2.88 -11.89
C ARG A 32 -10.08 3.70 -12.24
N PHE A 33 -9.08 3.74 -11.36
CA PHE A 33 -7.80 4.39 -11.65
C PHE A 33 -7.11 3.75 -12.84
N LYS A 34 -6.98 2.42 -12.85
CA LYS A 34 -6.36 1.69 -13.98
C LYS A 34 -7.15 1.78 -15.29
N GLN A 35 -8.45 2.01 -15.24
CA GLN A 35 -9.26 2.28 -16.45
C GLN A 35 -9.04 3.69 -17.02
N ILE A 36 -8.76 4.69 -16.16
CA ILE A 36 -8.50 6.07 -16.59
C ILE A 36 -7.06 6.20 -17.09
N ASP A 37 -6.12 5.61 -16.36
CA ASP A 37 -4.70 5.62 -16.68
C ASP A 37 -4.09 4.24 -16.36
N PRO A 38 -3.87 3.39 -17.39
CA PRO A 38 -3.26 2.08 -17.21
C PRO A 38 -1.82 2.11 -16.68
N GLU A 39 -1.08 3.20 -16.91
CA GLU A 39 0.33 3.32 -16.51
C GLU A 39 0.48 3.69 -15.03
N LEU A 40 -0.58 4.20 -14.40
CA LEU A 40 -0.58 4.62 -13.00
C LEU A 40 -0.25 3.45 -12.05
N SER A 41 0.78 3.58 -11.24
CA SER A 41 1.17 2.56 -10.26
C SER A 41 0.27 2.66 -9.03
N VAL A 42 -0.56 1.63 -8.82
CA VAL A 42 -1.56 1.57 -7.74
C VAL A 42 -1.26 0.38 -6.85
N VAL A 43 -1.18 0.61 -5.53
CA VAL A 43 -1.11 -0.45 -4.52
C VAL A 43 -2.35 -0.42 -3.64
N VAL A 44 -2.88 -1.60 -3.32
CA VAL A 44 -3.97 -1.77 -2.36
C VAL A 44 -3.42 -2.56 -1.16
N LEU A 45 -3.46 -1.94 0.02
CA LEU A 45 -3.05 -2.53 1.28
C LEU A 45 -4.31 -2.97 2.03
N GLU A 46 -4.32 -4.17 2.57
CA GLU A 46 -5.38 -4.64 3.46
C GLU A 46 -4.73 -5.31 4.66
N LYS A 47 -5.38 -5.26 5.82
CA LYS A 47 -4.95 -6.06 6.95
C LYS A 47 -5.27 -7.53 6.62
N GLY A 48 -4.26 -8.27 6.19
CA GLY A 48 -4.32 -9.73 6.10
C GLY A 48 -4.72 -10.33 7.46
N GLY A 49 -5.53 -11.39 7.44
CA GLY A 49 -6.04 -12.04 8.65
C GLY A 49 -5.01 -12.84 9.47
N GLU A 50 -3.74 -12.83 9.09
CA GLU A 50 -2.66 -13.51 9.81
C GLU A 50 -1.97 -12.56 10.78
N VAL A 51 -1.86 -13.00 12.03
CA VAL A 51 -1.04 -12.42 13.11
C VAL A 51 0.25 -13.20 13.26
#